data_AF-A0A1M6B754-F1
#
_entry.id   AF-A0A1M6B754-F1
#
_cell.length_a   1.000
_cell.length_b   1.000
_cell.length_c   1.000
_cell.angle_alpha   90.00
_cell.angle_beta   90.00
_cell.angle_gamma   90.00
#
_symmetry.space_group_name_H-M   'P 1'
#
loop_
_entity.id
_entity.type
_entity.pdbx_description
1 polymer ?
#
loop_
_entity_poly.entity_id
_entity_poly.type
_entity_poly.pdbx_seq_one_letter_code
_entity_poly.pdbx_strand_id
1 'polypeptide(L)'
;MLTDNENRYIEIIEFICSYNQISKEQLITLLKYRDNKYLLFLIFKKYRCTDKNVILKILNLKSKQSINLNFKKAEERFFINKEFREKYFTIEEKISTII
;
A
#
# COMPACT_ATOMS: atom_id res chain seq x y z
N MET A 1 12.66 -18.65 -5.55
CA MET A 1 13.01 -17.30 -6.05
C MET A 1 11.73 -16.49 -6.09
N LEU A 2 11.73 -15.31 -5.46
CA LEU A 2 10.66 -14.33 -5.67
C LEU A 2 10.86 -13.71 -7.05
N THR A 3 9.77 -13.46 -7.77
CA THR A 3 9.84 -12.77 -9.06
C THR A 3 10.19 -11.29 -8.84
N ASP A 4 10.80 -10.61 -9.82
CA ASP A 4 11.13 -9.16 -9.71
C ASP A 4 9.93 -8.30 -9.31
N ASN A 5 8.72 -8.71 -9.72
CA ASN A 5 7.49 -8.04 -9.29
C ASN A 5 7.23 -8.19 -7.80
N GLU A 6 7.44 -9.37 -7.20
CA GLU A 6 7.23 -9.61 -5.75
C GLU A 6 8.21 -8.81 -4.88
N ASN A 7 9.44 -8.58 -5.35
CA ASN A 7 10.43 -7.78 -4.62
C ASN A 7 9.95 -6.34 -4.41
N ARG A 8 9.36 -5.72 -5.43
CA ARG A 8 8.84 -4.34 -5.30
C ARG A 8 7.72 -4.23 -4.27
N TYR A 9 6.87 -5.24 -4.10
CA TYR A 9 5.87 -5.23 -3.01
C TYR A 9 6.53 -5.24 -1.64
N ILE A 10 7.59 -6.02 -1.50
CA ILE A 10 8.33 -6.17 -0.24
C ILE A 10 9.02 -4.85 0.10
N GLU A 11 9.73 -4.24 -0.85
CA GLU A 11 10.37 -2.93 -0.67
C GLU A 11 9.36 -1.86 -0.24
N ILE A 12 8.18 -1.81 -0.89
CA ILE A 12 7.13 -0.88 -0.50
C ILE A 12 6.66 -1.13 0.94
N ILE A 13 6.47 -2.39 1.32
CA ILE A 13 6.01 -2.74 2.65
C ILE A 13 7.07 -2.42 3.71
N GLU A 14 8.32 -2.74 3.44
CA GLU A 14 9.44 -2.45 4.33
C GLU A 14 9.56 -0.95 4.53
N PHE A 15 9.51 -0.16 3.45
CA PHE A 15 9.46 1.30 3.55
C PHE A 15 8.29 1.78 4.41
N ILE A 16 7.07 1.28 4.20
CA ILE A 16 5.90 1.69 4.99
C ILE A 16 6.08 1.32 6.47
N CYS A 17 6.66 0.16 6.77
CA CYS A 17 6.95 -0.24 8.14
C CYS A 17 7.99 0.70 8.78
N SER A 18 9.11 0.95 8.11
CA SER A 18 10.15 1.87 8.57
C SER A 18 9.65 3.30 8.74
N TYR A 19 8.86 3.81 7.79
CA TYR A 19 8.26 5.15 7.84
C TYR A 19 7.37 5.34 9.07
N ASN A 20 6.62 4.31 9.46
CA ASN A 20 5.73 4.35 10.63
C ASN A 20 6.41 3.85 11.92
N GLN A 21 7.70 3.47 11.87
CA GLN A 21 8.45 2.87 12.99
C GLN A 21 7.76 1.64 13.58
N ILE A 22 7.22 0.78 12.71
CA ILE A 22 6.53 -0.45 13.10
C ILE A 22 7.22 -1.68 12.52
N SER A 23 6.97 -2.84 13.12
CA SER A 23 7.36 -4.12 12.56
C SER A 23 6.41 -4.59 11.46
N LYS A 24 6.83 -5.61 10.69
CA LYS A 24 5.99 -6.23 9.65
C LYS A 24 4.75 -6.90 10.23
N GLU A 25 4.85 -7.47 11.43
CA GLU A 25 3.73 -8.09 12.16
C GLU A 25 2.69 -7.03 12.55
N GLN A 26 3.13 -5.80 12.84
CA GLN A 26 2.27 -4.68 13.19
C GLN A 26 1.62 -4.02 11.98
N LEU A 27 2.09 -4.29 10.76
CA LEU A 27 1.51 -3.77 9.51
C LEU A 27 0.01 -4.05 9.43
N ILE A 28 -0.44 -5.27 9.79
CA ILE A 28 -1.86 -5.62 9.74
C ILE A 28 -2.69 -4.71 10.67
N THR A 29 -2.15 -4.33 11.83
CA THR A 29 -2.79 -3.38 12.74
C THR A 29 -2.83 -1.97 12.14
N LEU A 30 -1.75 -1.50 11.52
CA LEU A 30 -1.72 -0.23 10.80
C LEU A 30 -2.81 -0.18 9.70
N LEU A 31 -2.96 -1.28 8.95
CA LEU A 31 -3.93 -1.40 7.87
C LEU A 31 -5.38 -1.58 8.35
N LYS A 32 -5.65 -1.72 9.66
CA LYS A 32 -7.03 -1.61 10.17
C LYS A 32 -7.58 -0.20 9.98
N TYR A 33 -6.71 0.81 10.03
CA TYR A 33 -7.08 2.20 9.74
C TYR A 33 -7.26 2.40 8.23
N ARG A 34 -8.45 2.87 7.86
CA ARG A 34 -8.89 2.96 6.46
C ARG A 34 -7.93 3.81 5.62
N ASP A 35 -7.53 4.97 6.11
CA ASP A 35 -6.66 5.87 5.35
C ASP A 35 -5.26 5.27 5.16
N ASN A 36 -4.67 4.64 6.17
CA ASN A 36 -3.37 3.95 6.01
C ASN A 36 -3.44 2.82 4.99
N LYS A 37 -4.54 2.05 4.98
CA LYS A 37 -4.79 1.02 3.97
C LYS A 37 -4.89 1.62 2.57
N TYR A 38 -5.64 2.70 2.41
CA TYR A 38 -5.81 3.34 1.11
C TYR A 38 -4.51 3.97 0.61
N LEU A 39 -3.70 4.55 1.49
CA LEU A 39 -2.36 5.03 1.15
C LEU A 39 -1.50 3.89 0.57
N LEU A 40 -1.43 2.74 1.25
CA LEU A 40 -0.68 1.59 0.75
C LEU A 40 -1.16 1.15 -0.64
N PHE A 41 -2.47 1.10 -0.85
CA PHE A 41 -3.05 0.72 -2.15
C PHE A 41 -2.74 1.72 -3.26
N LEU A 42 -2.72 3.03 -2.97
CA LEU A 42 -2.32 4.01 -3.98
C LEU A 42 -0.83 3.90 -4.33
N ILE A 43 0.03 3.67 -3.34
CA ILE A 43 1.46 3.43 -3.57
C ILE A 43 1.66 2.17 -4.41
N PHE A 44 1.00 1.06 -4.06
CA PHE A 44 1.00 -0.14 -4.89
C PHE A 44 0.57 0.15 -6.34
N LYS A 45 -0.51 0.91 -6.54
CA LYS A 45 -0.97 1.27 -7.89
C LYS A 45 0.07 2.10 -8.65
N LYS A 46 0.65 3.11 -8.00
CA LYS A 46 1.68 4.00 -8.58
C LYS A 46 2.89 3.22 -9.10
N TYR A 47 3.34 2.21 -8.36
CA TYR A 47 4.50 1.39 -8.71
C TYR A 47 4.16 0.11 -9.49
N ARG A 48 2.93 0.04 -10.06
CA ARG A 48 2.40 -1.08 -10.86
C ARG A 48 2.30 -2.42 -10.09
N CYS A 49 2.28 -2.36 -8.77
CA CYS A 49 2.10 -3.49 -7.87
C CYS A 49 0.60 -3.82 -7.69
N THR A 50 -0.08 -4.23 -8.77
CA THR A 50 -1.55 -4.47 -8.78
C THR A 50 -1.98 -5.94 -8.92
N ASP A 51 -1.04 -6.89 -8.95
CA ASP A 51 -1.34 -8.33 -8.92
C ASP A 51 -2.07 -8.73 -7.62
N LYS A 52 -3.29 -9.23 -7.79
CA LYS A 52 -4.21 -9.57 -6.70
C LYS A 52 -3.78 -10.83 -5.95
N ASN A 53 -3.13 -11.80 -6.60
CA ASN A 53 -2.62 -12.99 -5.95
C ASN A 53 -1.49 -12.63 -4.98
N VAL A 54 -0.58 -11.77 -5.43
CA VAL A 54 0.56 -11.30 -4.63
C VAL A 54 0.06 -10.48 -3.43
N ILE A 55 -0.84 -9.51 -3.66
CA ILE A 55 -1.42 -8.70 -2.58
C ILE A 55 -2.18 -9.57 -1.58
N LEU A 56 -2.95 -10.55 -2.04
CA LEU A 56 -3.72 -11.43 -1.16
C LEU A 56 -2.82 -12.25 -0.25
N LYS A 57 -1.72 -12.79 -0.79
CA LYS A 57 -0.70 -13.53 -0.04
C LYS A 57 0.02 -12.64 0.97
N ILE A 58 0.51 -11.49 0.51
CA ILE A 58 1.34 -10.59 1.32
C ILE A 58 0.55 -9.93 2.46
N LEU A 59 -0.68 -9.48 2.18
CA LEU A 59 -1.53 -8.83 3.17
C LEU A 59 -2.45 -9.80 3.93
N ASN A 60 -2.33 -11.11 3.65
CA ASN A 60 -3.17 -12.17 4.22
C ASN A 60 -4.68 -11.85 4.15
N LEU A 61 -5.15 -11.41 2.97
CA LEU A 61 -6.54 -11.01 2.75
C LEU A 61 -7.41 -12.22 2.38
N LYS A 62 -8.71 -12.12 2.68
CA LYS A 62 -9.66 -13.22 2.45
C LYS A 62 -10.20 -13.32 1.01
N SER A 63 -10.13 -12.24 0.22
CA SER A 63 -10.81 -12.17 -1.09
C SER A 63 -10.18 -11.17 -2.05
N LYS A 64 -10.09 -11.54 -3.34
CA LYS A 64 -9.67 -10.65 -4.43
C LYS A 64 -10.67 -9.54 -4.73
N GLN A 65 -11.97 -9.76 -4.48
CA GLN A 65 -12.97 -8.69 -4.63
C GLN A 65 -12.69 -7.52 -3.67
N SER A 66 -12.24 -7.83 -2.45
CA SER A 66 -11.86 -6.80 -1.47
C SER A 66 -10.70 -5.92 -1.95
N ILE A 67 -9.77 -6.46 -2.74
CA ILE A 67 -8.62 -5.74 -3.29
C ILE A 67 -9.06 -4.70 -4.31
N ASN A 68 -9.91 -5.08 -5.27
CA ASN A 68 -10.48 -4.15 -6.25
C ASN A 68 -11.22 -2.99 -5.59
N LEU A 69 -12.03 -3.30 -4.58
CA LEU A 69 -12.79 -2.31 -3.84
C LEU A 69 -11.86 -1.32 -3.10
N ASN A 70 -10.77 -1.81 -2.51
CA ASN A 70 -9.79 -0.97 -1.83
C ASN A 70 -9.07 -0.03 -2.81
N PHE A 71 -8.66 -0.49 -4.00
CA PHE A 71 -8.08 0.40 -5.02
C PHE A 71 -9.07 1.50 -5.39
N LYS A 72 -10.30 1.14 -5.76
CA LYS A 72 -11.34 2.12 -6.14
C LYS A 72 -11.59 3.15 -5.03
N LYS A 73 -11.79 2.69 -3.79
CA LYS A 73 -12.05 3.58 -2.65
C LYS A 73 -10.86 4.45 -2.30
N ALA A 74 -9.64 3.96 -2.50
CA ALA A 74 -8.45 4.74 -2.28
C ALA A 74 -8.33 5.89 -3.28
N GLU A 75 -8.66 5.65 -4.55
CA GLU A 75 -8.73 6.70 -5.57
C GLU A 75 -9.82 7.71 -5.24
N GLU A 76 -11.04 7.27 -4.91
CA GLU A 76 -12.12 8.16 -4.47
C GLU A 76 -11.67 9.03 -3.29
N ARG A 77 -11.05 8.44 -2.27
CA ARG A 77 -10.52 9.15 -1.10
C ARG A 77 -9.46 10.19 -1.50
N PHE A 78 -8.57 9.83 -2.42
CA PHE A 78 -7.56 10.72 -2.97
C PHE A 78 -8.16 11.96 -3.65
N PHE A 79 -9.26 11.82 -4.39
CA PHE A 79 -9.90 12.95 -5.06
C PHE A 79 -10.62 13.89 -4.09
N ILE A 80 -11.31 13.33 -3.09
CA ILE A 80 -12.21 14.12 -2.22
C ILE A 80 -11.54 14.72 -0.97
N ASN A 81 -10.41 14.17 -0.51
CA ASN A 81 -9.80 14.57 0.76
C ASN A 81 -8.38 15.14 0.53
N LYS A 82 -8.22 16.44 0.78
CA LYS A 82 -6.96 17.17 0.58
C LYS A 82 -5.84 16.67 1.50
N GLU A 83 -6.09 16.55 2.80
CA GLU A 83 -5.10 16.10 3.79
C GLU A 83 -4.57 14.70 3.48
N PHE A 84 -5.47 13.78 3.13
CA PHE A 84 -5.13 12.43 2.70
C PHE A 84 -4.24 12.45 1.44
N ARG A 85 -4.58 13.29 0.46
CA ARG A 85 -3.81 13.45 -0.78
C ARG A 85 -2.44 14.05 -0.53
N GLU A 86 -2.33 15.04 0.35
CA GLU A 86 -1.04 15.61 0.76
C GLU A 86 -0.17 14.55 1.44
N LYS A 87 -0.75 13.77 2.36
CA LYS A 87 -0.06 12.65 3.01
C LYS A 87 0.41 11.60 2.00
N TYR A 88 -0.40 11.30 0.99
CA TYR A 88 0.01 10.42 -0.12
C TYR A 88 1.25 10.97 -0.83
N PHE A 89 1.27 12.25 -1.22
CA PHE A 89 2.40 12.84 -1.93
C PHE A 89 3.67 12.85 -1.07
N THR A 90 3.57 13.13 0.23
CA THR A 90 4.72 13.04 1.14
C THR A 90 5.31 11.63 1.21
N ILE A 91 4.45 10.61 1.24
CA ILE A 91 4.89 9.20 1.26
C ILE A 91 5.49 8.81 -0.10
N GLU A 92 4.87 9.23 -1.20
CA GLU A 92 5.32 8.95 -2.57
C GLU A 92 6.68 9.61 -2.90
N GLU A 93 6.88 10.86 -2.47
CA GLU A 93 8.15 11.56 -2.60
C GLU A 93 9.27 10.78 -1.90
N LYS A 94 9.03 10.35 -0.65
CA LYS A 94 10.04 9.62 0.13
C LYS A 94 10.35 8.24 -0.46
N ILE A 95 9.34 7.48 -0.86
CA ILE A 95 9.57 6.13 -1.42
C ILE A 95 10.21 6.16 -2.81
N SER A 96 10.01 7.24 -3.59
CA SER A 96 10.66 7.42 -4.90
C SER A 96 12.18 7.53 -4.83
N THR A 97 12.74 7.77 -3.64
CA THR A 97 14.20 7.75 -3.40
C THR A 97 14.76 6.34 -3.20
N ILE A 98 13.88 5.33 -3.10
CA ILE A 98 14.23 3.94 -2.80
C ILE A 98 13.93 3.02 -4.00
N ILE A 99 12.81 3.25 -4.69
CA ILE A 99 12.29 2.42 -5.80
C ILE A 99 12.48 3.13 -7.14
#